data_AF-A0A958DNX2-F1
#
_entry.id   AF-A0A958DNX2-F1
#
_cell.length_a   1.000
_cell.length_b   1.000
_cell.length_c   1.000
_cell.angle_alpha   90.00
_cell.angle_beta   90.00
_cell.angle_gamma   90.00
#
_symmetry.space_group_name_H-M   'P 1'
#
loop_
_entity.id
_entity.type
_entity.pdbx_description
1 polymer ?
#
loop_
_entity_poly.entity_id
_entity_poly.type
_entity_poly.pdbx_seq_one_letter_code
_entity_poly.pdbx_strand_id
1 'polypeptide(L)' 'GIKRGGIMEIFSPMSVACSIRATAKGHTIGKPVGDPMVMPGLFLVKGESVLWTHKFNHIGDHPDFAKIAQIV' A
#
# COMPACT_ATOMS: atom_id res chain seq x y z
N GLY A 1 6.65 4.06 -13.36
CA GLY A 1 7.18 4.61 -12.10
C GLY A 1 6.06 4.68 -11.07
N ILE A 2 6.37 4.36 -9.81
CA ILE A 2 5.42 4.42 -8.70
C ILE A 2 5.03 5.90 -8.48
N LYS A 3 3.74 6.21 -8.48
CA LYS A 3 3.25 7.58 -8.26
C LYS A 3 3.33 7.90 -6.77
N ARG A 4 3.71 9.12 -6.40
CA ARG A 4 3.48 9.64 -5.04
C ARG A 4 1.98 9.81 -4.85
N GLY A 5 1.42 9.17 -3.83
CA GLY A 5 0.02 9.33 -3.46
C GLY A 5 -0.22 10.73 -2.89
N GLY A 6 -1.36 11.33 -3.20
CA GLY A 6 -1.76 12.57 -2.54
C GLY A 6 -2.00 12.32 -1.05
N ILE A 7 -1.78 13.34 -0.21
CA ILE A 7 -2.02 13.28 1.25
C ILE A 7 -3.39 12.68 1.60
N MET A 8 -4.41 12.91 0.75
CA MET A 8 -5.77 12.37 0.93
C MET A 8 -5.95 10.89 0.54
N GLU A 9 -5.13 10.32 -0.36
CA GLU A 9 -5.16 8.86 -0.65
C GLU A 9 -4.45 8.05 0.45
N ILE A 10 -3.51 8.69 1.14
CA ILE A 10 -2.73 8.11 2.23
C ILE A 10 -3.53 8.14 3.55
N PHE A 11 -4.25 9.23 3.80
CA PHE A 11 -5.14 9.41 4.95
C PHE A 11 -6.61 9.26 4.55
N SER A 12 -7.01 8.06 4.11
CA SER A 12 -8.44 7.75 3.99
C SER A 12 -9.15 7.97 5.34
N PRO A 13 -10.40 8.48 5.39
CA PRO A 13 -11.13 8.75 6.63
C PRO A 13 -11.17 7.55 7.59
N MET A 14 -11.26 6.34 7.02
CA MET A 14 -11.23 5.09 7.77
C MET A 14 -9.86 4.82 8.40
N SER A 15 -8.77 5.16 7.72
CA SER A 15 -7.40 5.04 8.22
C SER A 15 -7.15 5.98 9.40
N VAL A 16 -7.72 7.19 9.38
CA VAL A 16 -7.63 8.15 10.49
C VAL A 16 -8.39 7.64 11.72
N ALA A 17 -9.63 7.17 11.55
CA ALA A 17 -10.42 6.61 12.66
C ALA A 17 -9.72 5.39 13.30
N CYS A 18 -9.14 4.51 12.47
CA CYS A 18 -8.33 3.39 12.95
C CYS A 18 -7.05 3.84 13.65
N SER A 19 -6.39 4.90 13.17
CA SER A 19 -5.18 5.47 13.80
C SER A 19 -5.48 6.08 15.18
N ILE A 20 -6.61 6.79 15.32
CA ILE A 20 -7.08 7.33 16.59
C ILE A 20 -7.39 6.18 17.57
N ARG A 21 -8.10 5.16 17.11
CA ARG A 21 -8.43 3.97 17.93
C ARG A 21 -7.18 3.19 18.35
N ALA A 22 -6.18 3.06 17.47
CA ALA A 22 -4.92 2.38 17.77
C ALA A 22 -4.11 3.16 18.81
N THR A 23 -4.02 4.48 18.64
CA THR A 23 -3.35 5.39 19.60
C THR A 23 -4.03 5.34 20.96
N ALA A 24 -5.37 5.36 21.01
CA ALA A 24 -6.14 5.25 22.26
C ALA A 24 -5.91 3.91 23.00
N LYS A 25 -5.48 2.87 22.28
CA LYS A 25 -5.12 1.56 22.85
C LYS A 25 -3.61 1.43 23.15
N GLY A 26 -2.85 2.51 23.06
CA GLY A 26 -1.39 2.52 23.32
C GLY A 26 -0.52 2.02 22.16
N HIS A 27 -1.10 1.81 20.97
CA HIS A 27 -0.35 1.38 19.79
C HIS A 27 0.00 2.59 18.94
N THR A 28 1.27 2.96 18.90
CA THR A 28 1.78 4.04 18.05
C THR A 28 2.51 3.49 16.84
N ILE A 29 2.56 4.28 15.78
CA ILE A 29 3.41 3.97 14.63
C ILE A 29 4.87 4.13 15.10
N GLY A 30 5.68 3.08 14.89
CA GLY A 30 7.12 3.14 15.17
C GLY A 30 7.81 4.19 14.29
N LYS A 31 9.10 4.45 14.53
CA LYS A 31 9.86 5.45 13.76
C LYS A 31 9.82 5.09 12.25
N PRO A 32 9.18 5.91 11.40
CA PRO A 32 9.15 5.63 9.97
C PRO A 32 10.58 5.71 9.41
N VAL A 33 10.95 4.70 8.62
CA VAL A 33 12.25 4.63 7.93
C VAL A 33 12.00 4.84 6.43
N GLY A 34 12.65 5.83 5.81
CA GLY A 34 12.43 6.20 4.41
C GLY A 34 11.35 7.28 4.22
N ASP A 35 10.75 7.35 3.02
CA ASP A 35 9.65 8.27 2.69
C ASP A 35 8.30 7.55 2.86
N PRO A 36 7.54 7.80 3.94
CA PRO A 36 6.25 7.15 4.19
C PRO A 36 5.15 7.57 3.20
N MET A 37 5.43 8.54 2.32
CA MET A 37 4.50 8.99 1.28
C MET A 37 4.61 8.18 -0.02
N VAL A 38 5.49 7.19 -0.08
CA VAL A 38 5.62 6.32 -1.26
C VAL A 38 4.46 5.34 -1.30
N MET A 39 3.68 5.36 -2.39
CA MET A 39 2.64 4.37 -2.62
C MET A 39 3.27 2.97 -2.73
N PRO A 40 2.66 1.95 -2.12
CA PRO A 40 3.08 0.57 -2.35
C PRO A 40 2.99 0.22 -3.85
N GLY A 41 3.88 -0.65 -4.31
CA GLY A 41 3.92 -1.14 -5.68
C GLY A 41 4.17 -2.65 -5.69
N LEU A 42 3.46 -3.37 -6.56
CA LEU A 42 3.55 -4.82 -6.70
C LEU A 42 3.59 -5.14 -8.18
N PHE A 43 4.62 -5.88 -8.57
CA PHE A 43 4.90 -6.23 -9.96
C PHE A 43 5.16 -7.73 -10.03
N LEU A 44 4.55 -8.40 -11.00
CA LEU A 44 4.90 -9.76 -11.38
C LEU A 44 5.92 -9.69 -12.50
N VAL A 45 7.10 -10.26 -12.30
CA VAL A 45 8.22 -10.21 -13.25
C VAL A 45 8.65 -11.62 -13.66
N LYS A 46 9.00 -11.79 -14.94
CA LYS A 46 9.61 -13.01 -15.50
C LYS A 46 10.77 -12.62 -16.40
N GLY A 47 11.99 -12.94 -15.96
CA GLY A 47 13.21 -12.43 -16.58
C GLY A 47 13.21 -10.90 -16.57
N GLU A 48 13.38 -10.29 -17.74
CA GLU A 48 13.40 -8.84 -17.93
C GLU A 48 12.01 -8.23 -18.20
N SER A 49 10.95 -9.06 -18.23
CA SER A 49 9.59 -8.61 -18.55
C SER A 49 8.70 -8.49 -17.32
N VAL A 50 7.93 -7.40 -17.25
CA VAL A 50 6.84 -7.25 -16.28
C VAL A 50 5.58 -7.85 -16.87
N LEU A 51 5.11 -8.95 -16.31
CA LEU A 51 3.91 -9.66 -16.76
C LEU A 51 2.62 -9.01 -16.24
N TRP A 52 2.68 -8.43 -15.05
CA TRP A 52 1.52 -7.80 -14.41
C TRP A 52 1.93 -6.77 -13.37
N THR A 53 1.05 -5.84 -13.04
CA THR A 53 1.28 -4.81 -12.02
C THR A 53 -0.02 -4.50 -11.29
N HIS A 54 0.01 -4.46 -9.96
CA HIS A 54 -1.09 -3.93 -9.16
C HIS A 54 -1.03 -2.41 -9.12
N LYS A 55 -2.14 -1.76 -9.47
CA LYS A 55 -2.30 -0.32 -9.26
C LYS A 55 -2.96 -0.11 -7.90
N PHE A 56 -2.14 0.22 -6.90
CA PHE A 56 -2.63 0.55 -5.57
C PHE A 56 -3.44 1.84 -5.59
N ASN A 57 -4.65 1.81 -5.04
CA ASN A 57 -5.49 3.01 -4.89
C ASN A 57 -5.20 3.78 -3.60
N HIS A 58 -4.77 3.08 -2.54
CA HIS A 58 -4.38 3.66 -1.24
C HIS A 58 -3.43 2.73 -0.49
N ILE A 59 -2.80 3.19 0.60
CA ILE A 59 -1.77 2.42 1.34
C ILE A 59 -2.28 1.07 1.87
N GLY A 60 -3.54 1.00 2.30
CA GLY A 60 -4.14 -0.25 2.78
C GLY A 60 -4.71 -1.17 1.71
N ASP A 61 -4.52 -0.84 0.43
CA ASP A 61 -5.06 -1.64 -0.68
C ASP A 61 -4.26 -2.93 -0.79
N HIS A 62 -4.96 -4.06 -0.98
CA HIS A 62 -4.34 -5.38 -1.05
C HIS A 62 -4.74 -6.05 -2.36
N PRO A 63 -3.77 -6.56 -3.15
CA PRO A 63 -4.07 -7.30 -4.34
C PRO A 63 -4.69 -8.65 -3.97
N ASP A 64 -5.54 -9.15 -4.86
CA ASP A 64 -6.07 -10.51 -4.77
C ASP A 64 -5.01 -11.51 -5.26
N PHE A 65 -4.32 -12.15 -4.31
CA PHE A 65 -3.27 -13.12 -4.59
C PHE A 65 -3.77 -14.34 -5.36
N ALA A 66 -5.04 -14.72 -5.23
CA ALA A 66 -5.60 -15.85 -5.98
C ALA A 66 -5.68 -15.55 -7.48
N LYS A 67 -5.92 -14.29 -7.85
CA LYS A 67 -5.88 -13.86 -9.26
C LYS A 67 -4.46 -13.82 -9.82
N ILE A 68 -3.48 -13.46 -9.00
CA ILE A 68 -2.06 -13.44 -9.42
C ILE A 68 -1.59 -14.86 -9.74
N ALA A 69 -1.99 -15.85 -8.94
CA ALA A 69 -1.63 -17.25 -9.14
C ALA A 69 -2.12 -17.85 -10.48
N GLN A 70 -3.13 -17.25 -11.11
CA GLN A 70 -3.66 -17.70 -12.41
C GLN A 70 -2.88 -17.13 -13.61
N ILE A 71 -1.96 -16.19 -13.40
CA ILE A 71 -1.19 -15.52 -14.46
C ILE A 71 0.11 -16.30 -14.79
N VAL A 72 0.54 -17.20 -13.90
CA VAL A 72 1.82 -17.93 -13.98
C VAL A 72 1.61 -19.36 -14.46
#